data_AF-A0A1W9V9U1-F1
#
_entry.id   AF-A0A1W9V9U1-F1
#
_cell.length_a   1.000
_cell.length_b   1.000
_cell.length_c   1.000
_cell.angle_alpha   90.00
_cell.angle_beta   90.00
_cell.angle_gamma   90.00
#
_symmetry.space_group_name_H-M   'P 1'
#
loop_
_entity.id
_entity.type
_entity.pdbx_description
1 polymer ?
#
loop_
_entity_poly.entity_id
_entity_poly.type
_entity_poly.pdbx_seq_one_letter_code
_entity_poly.pdbx_strand_id
1 'polypeptide(L)'
;MAKSKNKTVFFCTNCGHEEAKWLGHCPGCGEWNSFREQKVLSESVSPAGQIRPVSKPLSLKDIEPNPEARRSCGIQEADQVLGGGLVAGSSILLGGEPGIGKSTMMLQIAKESARNREVLYISGEESSGQIKLRAERLGVDEANLIIYCESRIEKILTVLADRKPGIVIIDSIQTMHSPTQGLVPGTVNQLKYGCFELINWARESGAVLFLVAHVTKEGSIAGPKVIEHLVDTVLYFDHTSGTDLRILRSTKNRFGSVDEIGIFRMEASGLKQIGNPEGLFLENREGSFPPGIAVAPVYEGSRVLLVEIQALTVPAKGAMSRIFSDRVESGRISRLAAIMEKHVGIRFSDQDIYINVAGGMKIAEIGIELPLALAIYSARTGIPLPPDLIALGEMSLTGEIRPVSHLKRRLKAAGEMGFKRILLPGPSSETDEWKGSAPVIASDIRESIKKVFSPEKS
;
A
#
# COMPACT_ATOMS: atom_id res chain seq x y z
N MET A 1 31.39 23.36 -45.28
CA MET A 1 30.30 22.38 -45.11
C MET A 1 30.87 20.98 -45.15
N ALA A 2 31.00 20.30 -44.01
CA ALA A 2 31.37 18.89 -43.95
C ALA A 2 30.18 18.12 -43.36
N LYS A 3 29.55 17.27 -44.18
CA LYS A 3 28.47 16.35 -43.75
C LYS A 3 29.05 15.36 -42.74
N SER A 4 28.60 15.39 -41.48
CA SER A 4 28.85 14.31 -40.53
C SER A 4 28.18 13.05 -41.05
N LYS A 5 28.97 12.11 -41.57
CA LYS A 5 28.48 10.79 -41.95
C LYS A 5 28.16 10.02 -40.67
N ASN A 6 26.89 9.70 -40.46
CA ASN A 6 26.46 8.74 -39.44
C ASN A 6 27.27 7.45 -39.65
N LYS A 7 28.11 7.09 -38.67
CA LYS A 7 28.80 5.80 -38.66
C LYS A 7 27.82 4.75 -38.12
N THR A 8 27.41 3.85 -38.99
CA THR A 8 26.67 2.65 -38.60
C THR A 8 27.67 1.60 -38.14
N VAL A 9 27.45 1.01 -36.97
CA VAL A 9 28.21 -0.13 -36.44
C VAL A 9 27.24 -1.28 -36.23
N PHE A 10 27.68 -2.50 -36.47
CA PHE A 10 26.91 -3.72 -36.30
C PHE A 10 27.45 -4.47 -35.09
N PHE A 11 26.58 -4.87 -34.16
CA PHE A 11 27.00 -5.64 -32.99
C PHE A 11 26.32 -7.01 -32.98
N CYS A 12 27.03 -8.05 -32.56
CA CYS A 12 26.49 -9.38 -32.38
C CYS A 12 25.62 -9.43 -31.12
N THR A 13 24.35 -9.85 -31.24
CA THR A 13 23.43 -9.97 -30.09
C THR A 13 23.80 -11.11 -29.14
N ASN A 14 24.68 -12.03 -29.55
CA ASN A 14 25.05 -13.21 -28.75
C ASN A 14 26.31 -12.97 -27.92
N CYS A 15 27.33 -12.30 -28.47
CA CYS A 15 28.61 -12.09 -27.77
C CYS A 15 29.06 -10.62 -27.68
N GLY A 16 28.33 -9.68 -28.28
CA GLY A 16 28.66 -8.25 -28.25
C GLY A 16 29.79 -7.82 -29.19
N HIS A 17 30.31 -8.71 -30.05
CA HIS A 17 31.36 -8.37 -31.01
C HIS A 17 30.88 -7.30 -32.01
N GLU A 18 31.68 -6.25 -32.21
CA GLU A 18 31.36 -5.10 -33.06
C GLU A 18 32.09 -5.14 -34.39
N GLU A 19 31.39 -4.82 -35.48
CA GLU A 19 31.95 -4.72 -36.82
C GLU A 19 31.40 -3.50 -37.56
N ALA A 20 32.23 -2.88 -38.40
CA ALA A 20 31.83 -1.70 -39.18
C ALA A 20 30.91 -2.03 -40.38
N LYS A 21 30.71 -3.31 -40.68
CA LYS A 21 29.95 -3.82 -41.84
C LYS A 21 29.14 -5.03 -41.40
N TRP A 22 27.97 -5.24 -41.99
CA TRP A 22 27.20 -6.45 -41.75
C TRP A 22 27.97 -7.68 -42.21
N LEU A 23 28.15 -8.65 -41.32
CA LEU A 23 28.67 -9.97 -41.64
C LEU A 23 27.57 -11.00 -41.36
N GLY A 24 27.40 -11.98 -42.25
CA GLY A 24 26.41 -13.05 -42.06
C GLY A 24 26.76 -14.00 -40.90
N HIS A 25 28.01 -13.99 -40.45
CA HIS A 25 28.56 -14.86 -39.43
C HIS A 25 29.45 -14.06 -38.47
N CYS A 26 29.25 -14.21 -37.15
CA CYS A 26 30.01 -13.50 -36.14
C CYS A 26 31.42 -14.09 -35.96
N PRO A 27 32.50 -13.31 -36.19
CA PRO A 27 33.87 -13.80 -36.00
C PRO A 27 34.23 -14.04 -34.52
N GLY A 28 33.52 -13.40 -33.58
CA GLY A 28 33.75 -13.59 -32.14
C GLY A 28 33.18 -14.89 -31.56
N CYS A 29 31.99 -15.33 -31.99
CA CYS A 29 31.31 -16.50 -31.39
C CYS A 29 30.86 -17.56 -32.40
N GLY A 30 31.09 -17.38 -33.70
CA GLY A 30 30.74 -18.35 -34.73
C GLY A 30 29.27 -18.33 -35.19
N GLU A 31 28.45 -17.44 -34.64
CA GLU A 31 27.00 -17.53 -34.80
C GLU A 31 26.50 -16.79 -36.04
N TRP A 32 25.65 -17.45 -36.82
CA TRP A 32 25.06 -16.88 -38.04
C TRP A 32 23.89 -15.94 -37.74
N ASN A 33 23.72 -14.89 -38.57
CA ASN A 33 22.62 -13.91 -38.51
C ASN A 33 22.43 -13.21 -37.15
N SER A 34 23.48 -13.12 -36.36
CA SER A 34 23.45 -12.58 -34.99
C SER A 34 23.74 -11.07 -34.92
N PHE A 35 24.10 -10.42 -36.02
CA PHE A 35 24.36 -8.98 -36.02
C PHE A 35 23.09 -8.13 -36.00
N ARG A 36 23.13 -6.98 -35.31
CA ARG A 36 22.11 -5.94 -35.34
C ARG A 36 22.75 -4.59 -35.66
N GLU A 37 22.04 -3.78 -36.44
CA GLU A 37 22.49 -2.44 -36.80
C GLU A 37 22.26 -1.48 -35.63
N GLN A 38 23.33 -0.79 -35.19
CA GLN A 38 23.26 0.33 -34.27
C GLN A 38 23.85 1.58 -34.92
N LYS A 39 23.05 2.64 -35.01
CA LYS A 39 23.54 3.94 -35.42
C LYS A 39 24.32 4.53 -34.25
N VAL A 40 25.65 4.66 -34.42
CA VAL A 40 26.46 5.38 -33.43
C VAL A 40 26.14 6.86 -33.62
N LEU A 41 25.32 7.40 -32.73
CA LEU A 41 25.26 8.83 -32.53
C LEU A 41 26.65 9.23 -32.03
N SER A 42 27.41 9.95 -32.85
CA SER A 42 28.61 10.62 -32.35
C SER A 42 28.16 11.48 -31.17
N GLU A 43 28.71 11.24 -29.98
CA GLU A 43 28.60 12.17 -28.86
C GLU A 43 29.17 13.51 -29.34
N SER A 44 28.27 14.34 -29.83
CA SER A 44 28.52 15.75 -30.02
C SER A 44 28.44 16.33 -28.62
N VAL A 45 29.60 16.46 -27.99
CA VAL A 45 29.77 17.37 -26.85
C VAL A 45 29.40 18.75 -27.38
N SER A 46 28.13 19.09 -27.21
CA SER A 46 27.60 20.40 -27.56
C SER A 46 28.26 21.40 -26.60
N PRO A 47 28.91 22.49 -27.07
CA PRO A 47 29.58 23.46 -26.19
C PRO A 47 28.63 24.32 -25.32
N ALA A 48 27.35 23.95 -25.23
CA ALA A 48 26.31 24.67 -24.51
C ALA A 48 25.64 23.82 -23.41
N GLY A 49 26.32 22.77 -22.94
CA GLY A 49 25.91 22.07 -21.72
C GLY A 49 26.30 22.90 -20.51
N GLN A 50 25.32 23.45 -19.79
CA GLN A 50 25.53 23.92 -18.42
C GLN A 50 26.26 22.79 -17.67
N ILE A 51 27.51 23.04 -17.28
CA ILE A 51 28.31 22.13 -16.47
C ILE A 51 27.53 21.97 -15.17
N ARG A 52 26.83 20.83 -15.03
CA ARG A 52 26.20 20.46 -13.76
C ARG A 52 27.28 20.55 -12.68
N PRO A 53 27.05 21.21 -11.55
CA PRO A 53 28.01 21.19 -10.46
C PRO A 53 28.22 19.73 -10.06
N VAL A 54 29.41 19.20 -10.34
CA VAL A 54 29.80 17.84 -9.94
C VAL A 54 29.79 17.85 -8.42
N SER A 55 28.85 17.13 -7.81
CA SER A 55 28.83 16.96 -6.37
C SER A 55 30.15 16.33 -5.94
N LYS A 56 30.91 17.03 -5.09
CA LYS A 56 32.15 16.48 -4.55
C LYS A 56 31.78 15.41 -3.51
N PRO A 57 32.53 14.30 -3.40
CA PRO A 57 32.34 13.37 -2.31
C PRO A 57 32.59 14.11 -0.99
N LEU A 58 31.63 14.02 -0.07
CA LEU A 58 31.70 14.59 1.28
C LEU A 58 31.78 13.46 2.31
N SER A 59 32.54 13.66 3.38
CA SER A 59 32.51 12.76 4.53
C SER A 59 31.16 12.86 5.22
N LEU A 60 30.61 11.76 5.73
CA LEU A 60 29.34 11.77 6.46
C LEU A 60 29.37 12.74 7.66
N LYS A 61 30.54 12.96 8.26
CA LYS A 61 30.71 13.90 9.39
C LYS A 61 30.56 15.37 8.98
N ASP A 62 30.76 15.67 7.70
CA ASP A 62 30.77 17.03 7.16
C ASP A 62 29.42 17.36 6.49
N ILE A 63 28.44 16.44 6.56
CA ILE A 63 27.09 16.64 6.01
C ILE A 63 26.18 17.06 7.16
N GLU A 64 25.77 18.33 7.15
CA GLU A 64 24.70 18.79 8.03
C GLU A 64 23.36 18.21 7.54
N PRO A 65 22.57 17.56 8.41
CA PRO A 65 21.22 17.17 8.06
C PRO A 65 20.42 18.44 7.77
N ASN A 66 19.68 18.47 6.65
CA ASN A 66 18.78 19.55 6.30
C ASN A 66 17.31 19.14 6.61
N PRO A 67 16.82 19.32 7.85
CA PRO A 67 15.45 18.98 8.23
C PRO A 67 14.38 19.93 7.67
N GLU A 68 14.73 21.00 6.95
CA GLU A 68 13.77 22.04 6.50
C GLU A 68 12.93 21.67 5.26
N ALA A 69 13.11 20.46 4.72
CA ALA A 69 12.46 20.07 3.47
C ALA A 69 11.08 19.40 3.62
N ARG A 70 10.55 19.18 4.83
CA ARG A 70 9.26 18.49 5.01
C ARG A 70 8.11 19.48 5.24
N ARG A 71 7.03 19.31 4.47
CA ARG A 71 5.81 20.13 4.60
C ARG A 71 4.58 19.26 4.48
N SER A 72 3.55 19.56 5.26
CA SER A 72 2.23 18.93 5.13
C SER A 72 1.68 19.07 3.71
N CYS A 73 1.02 18.02 3.22
CA CYS A 73 0.22 18.04 1.99
C CYS A 73 -1.22 18.54 2.23
N GLY A 74 -1.56 18.87 3.48
CA GLY A 74 -2.87 19.36 3.92
C GLY A 74 -3.91 18.28 4.19
N ILE A 75 -3.56 17.00 4.01
CA ILE A 75 -4.41 15.85 4.33
C ILE A 75 -3.70 15.01 5.39
N GLN A 76 -4.24 14.98 6.61
CA GLN A 76 -3.57 14.40 7.77
C GLN A 76 -3.26 12.91 7.61
N GLU A 77 -4.23 12.12 7.13
CA GLU A 77 -4.03 10.69 6.89
C GLU A 77 -2.97 10.43 5.81
N ALA A 78 -2.89 11.27 4.78
CA ALA A 78 -1.86 11.16 3.75
C ALA A 78 -0.49 11.58 4.27
N ASP A 79 -0.42 12.66 5.06
CA ASP A 79 0.82 13.08 5.73
C ASP A 79 1.38 11.98 6.61
N GLN A 80 0.54 11.29 7.38
CA GLN A 80 0.94 10.17 8.22
C GLN A 80 1.60 9.06 7.38
N VAL A 81 0.96 8.63 6.28
CA VAL A 81 1.52 7.62 5.38
C VAL A 81 2.84 8.09 4.73
N LEU A 82 2.96 9.38 4.45
CA LEU A 82 4.17 10.00 3.89
C LEU A 82 5.28 10.24 4.94
N GLY A 83 5.08 9.85 6.20
CA GLY A 83 6.06 10.04 7.27
C GLY A 83 6.07 11.44 7.87
N GLY A 84 4.92 12.12 7.87
CA GLY A 84 4.72 13.49 8.37
C GLY A 84 4.61 14.55 7.28
N GLY A 85 4.52 14.16 6.00
CA GLY A 85 4.32 15.06 4.86
C GLY A 85 5.35 14.97 3.75
N LEU A 86 5.26 15.89 2.79
CA LEU A 86 6.03 15.95 1.54
C LEU A 86 7.46 16.43 1.77
N VAL A 87 8.43 15.71 1.22
CA VAL A 87 9.85 16.06 1.28
C VAL A 87 10.30 16.72 -0.02
N ALA A 88 10.96 17.86 0.03
CA ALA A 88 11.47 18.56 -1.16
C ALA A 88 12.43 17.66 -1.96
N GLY A 89 12.32 17.71 -3.30
CA GLY A 89 13.12 16.89 -4.21
C GLY A 89 12.79 15.39 -4.19
N SER A 90 11.68 14.98 -3.55
CA SER A 90 11.26 13.58 -3.48
C SER A 90 10.36 13.16 -4.63
N SER A 91 10.39 11.85 -4.90
CA SER A 91 9.51 11.19 -5.85
C SER A 91 8.59 10.16 -5.17
N ILE A 92 7.29 10.26 -5.44
CA ILE A 92 6.24 9.47 -4.80
C ILE A 92 5.42 8.78 -5.89
N LEU A 93 5.36 7.45 -5.86
CA LEU A 93 4.47 6.66 -6.72
C LEU A 93 3.15 6.40 -5.98
N LEU A 94 2.01 6.68 -6.60
CA LEU A 94 0.68 6.25 -6.14
C LEU A 94 0.13 5.17 -7.08
N GLY A 95 0.16 3.93 -6.62
CA GLY A 95 -0.41 2.76 -7.28
C GLY A 95 -1.83 2.43 -6.81
N GLY A 96 -2.57 1.69 -7.63
CA GLY A 96 -3.88 1.15 -7.26
C GLY A 96 -4.76 0.85 -8.48
N GLU A 97 -5.82 0.08 -8.28
CA GLU A 97 -6.74 -0.31 -9.36
C GLU A 97 -7.38 0.92 -10.05
N PRO A 98 -7.75 0.84 -11.34
CA PRO A 98 -8.57 1.87 -11.99
C PRO A 98 -9.85 2.15 -11.20
N GLY A 99 -10.23 3.43 -11.09
CA GLY A 99 -11.46 3.83 -10.38
C GLY A 99 -11.38 3.87 -8.85
N ILE A 100 -10.26 3.46 -8.23
CA ILE A 100 -10.10 3.43 -6.77
C ILE A 100 -10.16 4.83 -6.10
N GLY A 101 -9.79 5.88 -6.85
CA GLY A 101 -9.74 7.26 -6.35
C GLY A 101 -8.38 7.95 -6.41
N LYS A 102 -7.40 7.43 -7.16
CA LYS A 102 -6.04 8.02 -7.26
C LYS A 102 -6.05 9.49 -7.71
N SER A 103 -6.67 9.79 -8.87
CA SER A 103 -6.77 11.17 -9.36
C SER A 103 -7.60 12.06 -8.41
N THR A 104 -8.56 11.48 -7.68
CA THR A 104 -9.31 12.22 -6.65
C THR A 104 -8.40 12.61 -5.49
N MET A 105 -7.58 11.68 -4.98
CA MET A 105 -6.56 11.96 -3.96
C MET A 105 -5.57 13.03 -4.45
N MET A 106 -5.09 12.89 -5.68
CA MET A 106 -4.14 13.84 -6.27
C MET A 106 -4.73 15.24 -6.42
N LEU A 107 -5.97 15.37 -6.89
CA LEU A 107 -6.65 16.66 -6.96
C LEU A 107 -6.88 17.27 -5.58
N GLN A 108 -7.20 16.48 -4.55
CA GLN A 108 -7.34 16.99 -3.18
C GLN A 108 -6.01 17.41 -2.56
N ILE A 109 -4.93 16.67 -2.79
CA ILE A 109 -3.57 17.09 -2.39
C ILE A 109 -3.15 18.35 -3.14
N ALA A 110 -3.46 18.42 -4.44
CA ALA A 110 -3.17 19.59 -5.28
C ALA A 110 -3.89 20.83 -4.76
N LYS A 111 -5.18 20.71 -4.45
CA LYS A 111 -6.02 21.74 -3.83
C LYS A 111 -5.35 22.33 -2.59
N GLU A 112 -5.06 21.48 -1.61
CA GLU A 112 -4.49 21.91 -0.34
C GLU A 112 -3.09 22.50 -0.50
N SER A 113 -2.29 21.92 -1.39
CA SER A 113 -0.93 22.40 -1.65
C SER A 113 -0.90 23.73 -2.42
N ALA A 114 -1.83 23.94 -3.35
CA ALA A 114 -1.92 25.12 -4.19
C ALA A 114 -2.18 26.40 -3.40
N ARG A 115 -2.66 26.31 -2.15
CA ARG A 115 -2.81 27.48 -1.26
C ARG A 115 -1.51 28.25 -1.02
N ASN A 116 -0.36 27.57 -1.05
CA ASN A 116 0.93 28.15 -0.66
C ASN A 116 2.03 28.06 -1.73
N ARG A 117 1.79 27.36 -2.85
CA ARG A 117 2.79 27.17 -3.92
C ARG A 117 2.12 26.78 -5.23
N GLU A 118 2.81 26.99 -6.34
CA GLU A 118 2.35 26.49 -7.64
C GLU A 118 2.38 24.96 -7.68
N VAL A 119 1.27 24.36 -8.13
CA VAL A 119 1.12 22.93 -8.39
C VAL A 119 0.83 22.75 -9.87
N LEU A 120 1.65 21.96 -10.56
CA LEU A 120 1.43 21.60 -11.95
C LEU A 120 0.87 20.18 -12.05
N TYR A 121 -0.40 20.07 -12.42
CA TYR A 121 -1.09 18.80 -12.66
C TYR A 121 -1.03 18.48 -14.16
N ILE A 122 -0.31 17.41 -14.50
CA ILE A 122 -0.11 16.98 -15.88
C ILE A 122 -0.91 15.71 -16.11
N SER A 123 -1.79 15.73 -17.11
CA SER A 123 -2.53 14.53 -17.52
C SER A 123 -2.29 14.18 -18.98
N GLY A 124 -2.03 12.90 -19.23
CA GLY A 124 -2.01 12.34 -20.59
C GLY A 124 -3.26 11.53 -20.94
N GLU A 125 -4.14 11.27 -19.96
CA GLU A 125 -5.38 10.49 -20.15
C GLU A 125 -6.61 11.39 -20.29
N GLU A 126 -6.79 12.35 -19.39
CA GLU A 126 -8.01 13.15 -19.28
C GLU A 126 -7.85 14.53 -19.94
N SER A 127 -8.93 15.01 -20.56
CA SER A 127 -8.98 16.38 -21.08
C SER A 127 -9.13 17.42 -19.95
N SER A 128 -8.71 18.65 -20.20
CA SER A 128 -8.81 19.75 -19.23
C SER A 128 -10.25 19.99 -18.75
N GLY A 129 -11.24 19.81 -19.63
CA GLY A 129 -12.66 19.91 -19.27
C GLY A 129 -13.12 18.82 -18.31
N GLN A 130 -12.68 17.57 -18.50
CA GLN A 130 -13.00 16.46 -17.59
C GLN A 130 -12.36 16.67 -16.21
N ILE A 131 -11.10 17.11 -16.18
CA ILE A 131 -10.40 17.43 -14.93
C ILE A 131 -11.12 18.58 -14.21
N LYS A 132 -11.54 19.63 -14.94
CA LYS A 132 -12.26 20.76 -14.36
C LYS A 132 -13.57 20.35 -13.69
N LEU A 133 -14.38 19.51 -14.33
CA LEU A 133 -15.63 19.01 -13.74
C LEU A 133 -15.40 18.25 -12.42
N ARG A 134 -14.32 17.46 -12.34
CA ARG A 134 -13.93 16.77 -11.10
C ARG A 134 -13.43 17.74 -10.05
N ALA A 135 -12.61 18.71 -10.45
CA ALA A 135 -12.07 19.74 -9.58
C ALA A 135 -13.20 20.58 -8.95
N GLU A 136 -14.19 21.00 -9.74
CA GLU A 136 -15.39 21.71 -9.26
C GLU A 136 -16.17 20.91 -8.21
N ARG A 137 -16.38 19.61 -8.45
CA ARG A 137 -17.03 18.71 -7.48
C ARG A 137 -16.26 18.59 -6.16
N LEU A 138 -14.93 18.63 -6.22
CA LEU A 138 -14.04 18.60 -5.05
C LEU A 138 -13.87 20.00 -4.41
N GLY A 139 -14.54 21.02 -4.95
CA GLY A 139 -14.47 22.41 -4.52
C GLY A 139 -13.07 23.02 -4.67
N VAL A 140 -12.34 22.63 -5.71
CA VAL A 140 -11.01 23.14 -6.07
C VAL A 140 -11.19 24.45 -6.85
N ASP A 141 -10.61 25.54 -6.35
CA ASP A 141 -10.70 26.89 -6.92
C ASP A 141 -9.36 27.65 -6.82
N GLU A 142 -8.27 26.91 -6.58
CA GLU A 142 -6.98 27.50 -6.30
C GLU A 142 -6.30 27.98 -7.59
N ALA A 143 -6.08 29.30 -7.70
CA ALA A 143 -5.42 29.93 -8.85
C ALA A 143 -4.01 29.38 -9.14
N ASN A 144 -3.34 28.82 -8.13
CA ASN A 144 -2.01 28.24 -8.23
C ASN A 144 -2.02 26.77 -8.69
N LEU A 145 -3.19 26.17 -8.96
CA LEU A 145 -3.30 24.86 -9.58
C LEU A 145 -3.37 25.00 -11.10
N ILE A 146 -2.28 24.62 -11.77
CA ILE A 146 -2.15 24.72 -13.22
C ILE A 146 -2.35 23.33 -13.82
N ILE A 147 -3.29 23.21 -14.76
CA ILE A 147 -3.57 21.95 -15.48
C ILE A 147 -2.86 21.99 -16.84
N TYR A 148 -2.11 20.93 -17.15
CA TYR A 148 -1.43 20.76 -18.44
C TYR A 148 -1.71 19.39 -19.04
N CYS A 149 -2.51 19.35 -20.11
CA CYS A 149 -2.83 18.12 -20.82
C CYS A 149 -1.79 17.85 -21.91
N GLU A 150 -0.75 17.10 -21.56
CA GLU A 150 0.34 16.72 -22.47
C GLU A 150 0.92 15.38 -22.03
N SER A 151 1.34 14.57 -23.01
CA SER A 151 1.88 13.23 -22.79
C SER A 151 3.33 13.09 -23.25
N ARG A 152 3.87 14.08 -23.96
CA ARG A 152 5.24 14.06 -24.44
C ARG A 152 6.23 14.61 -23.41
N ILE A 153 7.16 13.76 -22.98
CA ILE A 153 8.12 14.06 -21.90
C ILE A 153 8.96 15.31 -22.20
N GLU A 154 9.45 15.50 -23.43
CA GLU A 154 10.33 16.65 -23.73
C GLU A 154 9.60 17.99 -23.61
N LYS A 155 8.32 18.04 -23.95
CA LYS A 155 7.49 19.24 -23.79
C LYS A 155 7.20 19.52 -22.33
N ILE A 156 6.89 18.46 -21.57
CA ILE A 156 6.70 18.54 -20.11
C ILE A 156 7.95 19.13 -19.45
N LEU A 157 9.14 18.59 -19.74
CA LEU A 157 10.41 19.09 -19.20
C LEU A 157 10.68 20.55 -19.57
N THR A 158 10.30 20.97 -20.78
CA THR A 158 10.41 22.38 -21.21
C THR A 158 9.55 23.30 -20.34
N VAL A 159 8.29 22.93 -20.10
CA VAL A 159 7.37 23.70 -19.22
C VAL A 159 7.88 23.70 -17.77
N LEU A 160 8.38 22.58 -17.30
CA LEU A 160 8.93 22.44 -15.96
C LEU A 160 10.16 23.31 -15.72
N ALA A 161 11.03 23.44 -16.73
CA ALA A 161 12.21 24.31 -16.67
C ALA A 161 11.85 25.81 -16.60
N ASP A 162 10.77 26.21 -17.26
CA ASP A 162 10.27 27.59 -17.29
C ASP A 162 9.53 27.96 -15.99
N ARG A 163 8.52 27.15 -15.62
CA ARG A 163 7.62 27.46 -14.49
C ARG A 163 8.20 27.15 -13.11
N LYS A 164 9.04 26.11 -13.01
CA LYS A 164 9.63 25.63 -11.74
C LYS A 164 8.60 25.46 -10.60
N PRO A 165 7.51 24.68 -10.82
CA PRO A 165 6.47 24.48 -9.83
C PRO A 165 7.03 23.74 -8.59
N GLY A 166 6.46 24.01 -7.41
CA GLY A 166 6.88 23.37 -6.17
C GLY A 166 6.41 21.92 -6.04
N ILE A 167 5.34 21.55 -6.76
CA ILE A 167 4.81 20.20 -6.84
C ILE A 167 4.40 19.90 -8.29
N VAL A 168 4.73 18.70 -8.75
CA VAL A 168 4.32 18.17 -10.05
C VAL A 168 3.55 16.87 -9.83
N ILE A 169 2.40 16.74 -10.48
CA ILE A 169 1.60 15.51 -10.48
C ILE A 169 1.51 15.00 -11.91
N ILE A 170 1.84 13.74 -12.14
CA ILE A 170 1.73 13.06 -13.44
C ILE A 170 0.62 12.00 -13.35
N ASP A 171 -0.50 12.23 -14.02
CA ASP A 171 -1.67 11.34 -14.02
C ASP A 171 -2.08 10.91 -15.46
N SER A 172 -1.63 9.78 -15.97
CA SER A 172 -0.79 8.74 -15.36
C SER A 172 0.54 8.57 -16.09
N ILE A 173 1.54 8.00 -15.40
CA ILE A 173 2.87 7.77 -15.98
C ILE A 173 2.85 6.82 -17.19
N GLN A 174 1.86 5.91 -17.27
CA GLN A 174 1.67 5.00 -18.41
C GLN A 174 1.42 5.72 -19.73
N THR A 175 0.86 6.92 -19.68
CA THR A 175 0.58 7.71 -20.89
C THR A 175 1.77 8.51 -21.40
N MET A 176 2.80 8.64 -20.57
CA MET A 176 3.96 9.44 -20.91
C MET A 176 4.82 8.72 -21.96
N HIS A 177 5.21 9.45 -22.99
CA HIS A 177 6.00 8.90 -24.09
C HIS A 177 7.13 9.84 -24.52
N SER A 178 8.18 9.25 -25.07
CA SER A 178 9.25 9.95 -25.79
C SER A 178 9.42 9.31 -27.16
N PRO A 179 9.32 10.07 -28.26
CA PRO A 179 9.57 9.55 -29.61
C PRO A 179 10.97 8.94 -29.79
N THR A 180 11.93 9.31 -28.93
CA THR A 180 13.31 8.78 -28.98
C THR A 180 13.42 7.37 -28.42
N GLN A 181 12.43 6.92 -27.63
CA GLN A 181 12.42 5.62 -26.93
C GLN A 181 11.40 4.63 -27.54
N GLY A 182 10.87 4.93 -28.72
CA GLY A 182 9.91 4.10 -29.45
C GLY A 182 8.58 4.81 -29.74
N LEU A 183 7.74 4.19 -30.55
CA LEU A 183 6.48 4.78 -31.00
C LEU A 183 5.26 4.39 -30.15
N VAL A 184 5.40 3.39 -29.27
CA VAL A 184 4.28 2.84 -28.48
C VAL A 184 4.40 3.30 -27.01
N PRO A 185 3.49 4.19 -26.55
CA PRO A 185 3.35 4.57 -25.14
C PRO A 185 3.18 3.39 -24.20
N GLY A 186 3.67 3.50 -22.97
CA GLY A 186 3.45 2.51 -21.91
C GLY A 186 4.35 1.27 -21.96
N THR A 187 5.29 1.18 -22.91
CA THR A 187 6.34 0.14 -22.87
C THR A 187 7.24 0.32 -21.64
N VAL A 188 7.80 -0.78 -21.12
CA VAL A 188 8.66 -0.74 -19.92
C VAL A 188 9.84 0.22 -20.08
N ASN A 189 10.46 0.28 -21.27
CA ASN A 189 11.57 1.20 -21.53
C ASN A 189 11.14 2.67 -21.53
N GLN A 190 10.00 3.00 -22.13
CA GLN A 190 9.46 4.37 -22.09
C GLN A 190 9.09 4.79 -20.66
N LEU A 191 8.47 3.90 -19.90
CA LEU A 191 8.15 4.13 -18.49
C LEU A 191 9.41 4.42 -17.68
N LYS A 192 10.45 3.58 -17.79
CA LYS A 192 11.72 3.80 -17.09
C LYS A 192 12.36 5.13 -17.47
N TYR A 193 12.43 5.43 -18.77
CA TYR A 193 13.03 6.67 -19.27
C TYR A 193 12.28 7.91 -18.74
N GLY A 194 10.96 7.94 -18.88
CA GLY A 194 10.14 9.05 -18.39
C GLY A 194 10.24 9.24 -16.89
N CYS A 195 10.19 8.16 -16.11
CA CYS A 195 10.40 8.23 -14.67
C CYS A 195 11.78 8.80 -14.33
N PHE A 196 12.83 8.31 -14.99
CA PHE A 196 14.20 8.75 -14.70
C PHE A 196 14.39 10.26 -14.95
N GLU A 197 13.95 10.76 -16.10
CA GLU A 197 14.06 12.18 -16.43
C GLU A 197 13.29 13.07 -15.46
N LEU A 198 12.05 12.69 -15.13
CA LEU A 198 11.19 13.45 -14.22
C LEU A 198 11.72 13.42 -12.78
N ILE A 199 12.18 12.26 -12.29
CA ILE A 199 12.77 12.12 -10.95
C ILE A 199 14.05 12.95 -10.83
N ASN A 200 14.91 12.93 -11.86
CA ASN A 200 16.13 13.75 -11.86
C ASN A 200 15.79 15.23 -11.84
N TRP A 201 14.84 15.68 -12.66
CA TRP A 201 14.38 17.06 -12.64
C TRP A 201 13.82 17.47 -11.27
N ALA A 202 13.02 16.60 -10.63
CA ALA A 202 12.46 16.88 -9.30
C ALA A 202 13.55 17.03 -8.24
N ARG A 203 14.56 16.15 -8.26
CA ARG A 203 15.71 16.20 -7.36
C ARG A 203 16.55 17.46 -7.57
N GLU A 204 16.79 17.85 -8.82
CA GLU A 204 17.58 19.05 -9.17
C GLU A 204 16.85 20.36 -8.82
N SER A 205 15.53 20.40 -9.02
CA SER A 205 14.69 21.58 -8.76
C SER A 205 14.23 21.70 -7.30
N GLY A 206 14.32 20.62 -6.52
CA GLY A 206 13.74 20.55 -5.18
C GLY A 206 12.21 20.40 -5.16
N ALA A 207 11.57 20.19 -6.32
CA ALA A 207 10.13 19.97 -6.40
C ALA A 207 9.73 18.58 -5.89
N VAL A 208 8.47 18.45 -5.42
CA VAL A 208 7.88 17.15 -5.08
C VAL A 208 7.21 16.57 -6.33
N LEU A 209 7.54 15.34 -6.70
CA LEU A 209 6.97 14.66 -7.85
C LEU A 209 6.04 13.53 -7.42
N PHE A 210 4.77 13.60 -7.82
CA PHE A 210 3.83 12.48 -7.77
C PHE A 210 3.70 11.82 -9.14
N LEU A 211 3.86 10.50 -9.15
CA LEU A 211 3.61 9.63 -10.31
C LEU A 211 2.39 8.76 -10.01
N VAL A 212 1.31 8.91 -10.76
CA VAL A 212 0.14 8.02 -10.63
C VAL A 212 0.32 6.85 -11.59
N ALA A 213 0.06 5.64 -11.07
CA ALA A 213 0.09 4.42 -11.85
C ALA A 213 -1.14 3.54 -11.60
N HIS A 214 -1.73 3.04 -12.69
CA HIS A 214 -2.72 1.97 -12.65
C HIS A 214 -2.08 0.61 -12.35
N VAL A 215 -2.82 -0.27 -11.65
CA VAL A 215 -2.47 -1.69 -11.42
C VAL A 215 -3.60 -2.55 -12.01
N THR A 216 -3.27 -3.56 -12.81
CA THR A 216 -4.27 -4.49 -13.37
C THR A 216 -4.56 -5.64 -12.40
N LYS A 217 -5.73 -6.27 -12.54
CA LYS A 217 -6.28 -7.34 -11.67
C LYS A 217 -5.41 -8.60 -11.52
N GLU A 218 -4.39 -8.77 -12.36
CA GLU A 218 -3.45 -9.90 -12.28
C GLU A 218 -2.14 -9.54 -11.55
N GLY A 219 -2.01 -8.32 -11.00
CA GLY A 219 -0.74 -7.85 -10.43
C GLY A 219 0.41 -7.79 -11.45
N SER A 220 0.09 -7.96 -12.73
CA SER A 220 1.00 -8.23 -13.85
C SER A 220 1.06 -7.07 -14.85
N ILE A 221 0.87 -5.82 -14.41
CA ILE A 221 1.54 -4.76 -15.18
C ILE A 221 3.04 -4.92 -14.87
N ALA A 222 3.84 -5.25 -15.88
CA ALA A 222 5.30 -5.29 -15.77
C ALA A 222 5.95 -3.91 -15.51
N GLY A 223 5.16 -2.88 -15.18
CA GLY A 223 5.54 -1.47 -15.10
C GLY A 223 5.66 -0.91 -13.67
N PRO A 224 4.67 -1.06 -12.77
CA PRO A 224 4.73 -0.48 -11.43
C PRO A 224 5.92 -0.98 -10.61
N LYS A 225 6.17 -2.30 -10.56
CA LYS A 225 7.33 -2.86 -9.83
C LYS A 225 8.67 -2.31 -10.29
N VAL A 226 8.80 -2.02 -11.59
CA VAL A 226 10.01 -1.39 -12.14
C VAL A 226 10.17 0.04 -11.62
N ILE A 227 9.08 0.79 -11.52
CA ILE A 227 9.06 2.18 -11.04
C ILE A 227 9.24 2.23 -9.52
N GLU A 228 8.70 1.26 -8.78
CA GLU A 228 8.82 1.15 -7.31
C GLU A 228 10.27 1.22 -6.83
N HIS A 229 11.21 0.63 -7.58
CA HIS A 229 12.62 0.69 -7.23
C HIS A 229 13.26 2.06 -7.50
N LEU A 230 12.74 2.82 -8.47
CA LEU A 230 13.28 4.13 -8.89
C LEU A 230 12.85 5.28 -7.98
N VAL A 231 11.62 5.25 -7.48
CA VAL A 231 11.05 6.33 -6.64
C VAL A 231 11.51 6.25 -5.19
N ASP A 232 11.33 7.33 -4.43
CA ASP A 232 11.69 7.36 -3.01
C ASP A 232 10.61 6.76 -2.11
N THR A 233 9.34 7.00 -2.45
CA THR A 233 8.17 6.51 -1.72
C THR A 233 7.18 5.83 -2.66
N VAL A 234 6.64 4.69 -2.25
CA VAL A 234 5.61 3.92 -2.96
C VAL A 234 4.40 3.80 -2.07
N LEU A 235 3.28 4.33 -2.57
CA LEU A 235 1.98 4.27 -1.95
C LEU A 235 1.03 3.41 -2.78
N TYR A 236 0.20 2.65 -2.10
CA TYR A 236 -0.88 1.86 -2.70
C TYR A 236 -2.22 2.30 -2.15
N PHE A 237 -3.18 2.49 -3.04
CA PHE A 237 -4.58 2.72 -2.70
C PHE A 237 -5.37 1.44 -2.94
N ASP A 238 -5.87 0.86 -1.85
CA ASP A 238 -6.69 -0.35 -1.84
C ASP A 238 -8.15 0.00 -1.49
N HIS A 239 -9.10 -0.83 -1.92
CA HIS A 239 -10.47 -0.77 -1.42
C HIS A 239 -10.74 -1.94 -0.48
N THR A 240 -11.67 -1.72 0.44
CA THR A 240 -12.20 -2.79 1.26
C THR A 240 -13.51 -3.29 0.64
N SER A 241 -13.51 -4.49 0.07
CA SER A 241 -14.63 -5.04 -0.70
C SER A 241 -15.93 -5.03 0.10
N GLY A 242 -16.99 -4.47 -0.50
CA GLY A 242 -18.31 -4.32 0.13
C GLY A 242 -18.48 -3.02 0.93
N THR A 243 -17.49 -2.11 0.93
CA THR A 243 -17.57 -0.82 1.61
C THR A 243 -17.02 0.33 0.76
N ASP A 244 -17.36 1.56 1.13
CA ASP A 244 -16.81 2.78 0.53
C ASP A 244 -15.43 3.17 1.10
N LEU A 245 -14.82 2.29 1.90
CA LEU A 245 -13.52 2.52 2.50
C LEU A 245 -12.40 2.35 1.47
N ARG A 246 -11.42 3.23 1.57
CA ARG A 246 -10.18 3.25 0.80
C ARG A 246 -9.03 3.35 1.77
N ILE A 247 -8.04 2.48 1.62
CA ILE A 247 -6.88 2.44 2.49
C ILE A 247 -5.65 2.81 1.67
N LEU A 248 -4.97 3.86 2.11
CA LEU A 248 -3.66 4.27 1.61
C LEU A 248 -2.58 3.61 2.46
N ARG A 249 -1.65 2.90 1.82
CA ARG A 249 -0.56 2.20 2.50
C ARG A 249 0.76 2.52 1.85
N SER A 250 1.83 2.50 2.62
CA SER A 250 3.18 2.59 2.09
C SER A 250 3.78 1.18 1.96
N THR A 251 4.43 0.89 0.84
CA THR A 251 5.25 -0.34 0.70
C THR A 251 6.75 -0.03 0.64
N LYS A 252 7.09 1.24 0.41
CA LYS A 252 8.43 1.79 0.43
C LYS A 252 8.34 3.24 0.87
N ASN A 253 9.07 3.64 1.90
CA ASN A 253 9.16 5.04 2.29
C ASN A 253 10.56 5.35 2.79
N ARG A 254 11.35 6.09 2.02
CA ARG A 254 12.69 6.53 2.44
C ARG A 254 12.65 7.61 3.52
N PHE A 255 11.50 8.20 3.77
CA PHE A 255 11.30 9.34 4.65
C PHE A 255 10.36 9.04 5.82
N GLY A 256 9.96 7.80 6.04
CA GLY A 256 8.98 7.45 7.06
C GLY A 256 8.81 5.94 7.19
N SER A 257 7.92 5.52 8.08
CA SER A 257 7.60 4.09 8.22
C SER A 257 6.78 3.59 7.02
N VAL A 258 6.95 2.31 6.69
CA VAL A 258 6.07 1.58 5.75
C VAL A 258 4.82 1.05 6.44
N ASP A 259 4.82 1.03 7.77
CA ASP A 259 3.70 0.53 8.57
C ASP A 259 2.59 1.59 8.69
N GLU A 260 2.73 2.81 8.19
CA GLU A 260 1.65 3.79 8.33
C GLU A 260 0.51 3.53 7.33
N ILE A 261 -0.73 3.66 7.79
CA ILE A 261 -1.95 3.54 6.97
C ILE A 261 -2.78 4.80 7.09
N GLY A 262 -3.39 5.20 5.98
CA GLY A 262 -4.33 6.30 5.89
C GLY A 262 -5.70 5.79 5.48
N ILE A 263 -6.74 6.09 6.25
CA ILE A 263 -8.08 5.54 6.00
C ILE A 263 -9.01 6.65 5.48
N PHE A 264 -9.68 6.38 4.38
CA PHE A 264 -10.57 7.31 3.71
C PHE A 264 -11.92 6.65 3.40
N ARG A 265 -12.98 7.46 3.33
CA ARG A 265 -14.29 7.09 2.80
C ARG A 265 -14.52 7.84 1.50
N MET A 266 -14.91 7.14 0.45
CA MET A 266 -15.35 7.77 -0.80
C MET A 266 -16.77 8.31 -0.60
N GLU A 267 -16.92 9.63 -0.62
CA GLU A 267 -18.22 10.33 -0.61
C GLU A 267 -18.44 11.05 -1.95
N ALA A 268 -19.63 11.60 -2.18
CA ALA A 268 -19.93 12.36 -3.39
C ALA A 268 -19.00 13.58 -3.58
N SER A 269 -18.55 14.17 -2.48
CA SER A 269 -17.61 15.29 -2.42
C SER A 269 -16.13 14.88 -2.49
N GLY A 270 -15.82 13.60 -2.69
CA GLY A 270 -14.45 13.09 -2.78
C GLY A 270 -14.05 12.18 -1.62
N LEU A 271 -12.75 12.07 -1.37
CA LEU A 271 -12.19 11.25 -0.30
C LEU A 271 -12.20 12.02 1.01
N LYS A 272 -12.94 11.50 1.99
CA LYS A 272 -12.98 12.03 3.35
C LYS A 272 -12.10 11.18 4.26
N GLN A 273 -11.15 11.83 4.93
CA GLN A 273 -10.27 11.17 5.91
C GLN A 273 -11.04 10.70 7.15
N ILE A 274 -10.68 9.52 7.67
CA ILE A 274 -11.23 8.94 8.91
C ILE A 274 -10.14 8.96 9.97
N GLY A 275 -10.24 9.92 10.90
CA GLY A 275 -9.24 10.10 11.97
C GLY A 275 -9.31 9.08 13.10
N ASN A 276 -10.51 8.56 13.41
CA ASN A 276 -10.75 7.59 14.48
C ASN A 276 -11.29 6.27 13.90
N PRO A 277 -10.41 5.35 13.48
CA PRO A 277 -10.82 4.12 12.80
C PRO A 277 -11.06 2.93 13.74
N GLU A 278 -10.88 3.08 15.05
CA GLU A 278 -10.81 1.99 16.02
C GLU A 278 -12.08 1.12 15.98
N GLY A 279 -13.25 1.73 15.87
CA GLY A 279 -14.55 1.06 15.80
C GLY A 279 -15.10 0.82 14.39
N LEU A 280 -14.33 1.12 13.35
CA LEU A 280 -14.83 1.15 11.96
C LEU A 280 -15.28 -0.24 11.46
N PHE A 281 -14.73 -1.31 12.02
CA PHE A 281 -14.96 -2.70 11.61
C PHE A 281 -15.79 -3.49 12.64
N LEU A 282 -16.51 -2.78 13.51
CA LEU A 282 -17.49 -3.36 14.42
C LEU A 282 -18.90 -3.21 13.82
N GLU A 283 -19.70 -4.27 13.88
CA GLU A 283 -21.10 -4.18 13.50
C GLU A 283 -21.94 -3.67 14.68
N ASN A 284 -22.75 -2.64 14.42
CA ASN A 284 -23.77 -2.21 15.38
C ASN A 284 -24.90 -3.23 15.39
N ARG A 285 -25.13 -3.87 16.53
CA ARG A 285 -26.22 -4.84 16.71
C ARG A 285 -27.17 -4.41 17.81
N GLU A 286 -28.44 -4.64 17.55
CA GLU A 286 -29.50 -4.60 18.56
C GLU A 286 -29.85 -6.05 18.94
N GLY A 287 -29.88 -6.38 20.24
CA GLY A 287 -30.29 -7.69 20.74
C GLY A 287 -29.15 -8.60 21.21
N SER A 288 -29.41 -9.91 21.22
CA SER A 288 -28.49 -10.93 21.75
C SER A 288 -27.29 -11.14 20.83
N PHE A 289 -26.11 -11.25 21.42
CA PHE A 289 -24.88 -11.54 20.69
C PHE A 289 -24.88 -13.00 20.20
N PRO A 290 -24.85 -13.26 18.87
CA PRO A 290 -24.98 -14.62 18.36
C PRO A 290 -23.68 -15.42 18.52
N PRO A 291 -23.77 -16.77 18.50
CA PRO A 291 -22.60 -17.62 18.45
C PRO A 291 -21.77 -17.40 17.19
N GLY A 292 -20.47 -17.65 17.29
CA GLY A 292 -19.53 -17.56 16.18
C GLY A 292 -18.87 -16.20 16.01
N ILE A 293 -19.07 -15.25 16.92
CA ILE A 293 -18.52 -13.89 16.78
C ILE A 293 -17.47 -13.61 17.85
N ALA A 294 -16.27 -13.18 17.44
CA ALA A 294 -15.23 -12.70 18.33
C ALA A 294 -14.66 -11.37 17.84
N VAL A 295 -14.18 -10.52 18.77
CA VAL A 295 -13.53 -9.26 18.43
C VAL A 295 -12.03 -9.36 18.70
N ALA A 296 -11.24 -8.98 17.69
CA ALA A 296 -9.79 -8.95 17.71
C ALA A 296 -9.28 -7.50 17.60
N PRO A 297 -8.33 -7.06 18.44
CA PRO A 297 -7.72 -5.75 18.30
C PRO A 297 -6.54 -5.87 17.33
N VAL A 298 -6.79 -5.73 16.03
CA VAL A 298 -5.81 -5.93 14.96
C VAL A 298 -4.84 -4.76 14.90
N TYR A 299 -3.55 -5.03 14.97
CA TYR A 299 -2.48 -4.04 14.79
C TYR A 299 -2.15 -3.97 13.30
N GLU A 300 -2.77 -3.01 12.63
CA GLU A 300 -2.57 -2.76 11.22
C GLU A 300 -1.66 -1.54 11.07
N GLY A 301 -0.39 -1.82 10.84
CA GLY A 301 0.57 -0.79 10.61
C GLY A 301 1.04 -0.09 11.90
N SER A 302 0.56 1.13 12.18
CA SER A 302 0.76 1.81 13.47
C SER A 302 -0.52 1.90 14.32
N ARG A 303 -1.67 1.57 13.71
CA ARG A 303 -3.01 1.73 14.28
C ARG A 303 -3.53 0.40 14.82
N VAL A 304 -4.43 0.50 15.80
CA VAL A 304 -5.20 -0.65 16.27
C VAL A 304 -6.62 -0.50 15.75
N LEU A 305 -7.09 -1.52 15.05
CA LEU A 305 -8.44 -1.62 14.50
C LEU A 305 -9.16 -2.73 15.24
N LEU A 306 -10.32 -2.46 15.84
CA LEU A 306 -11.14 -3.50 16.42
C LEU A 306 -11.94 -4.16 15.31
N VAL A 307 -11.60 -5.40 15.03
CA VAL A 307 -12.14 -6.15 13.91
C VAL A 307 -12.94 -7.31 14.45
N GLU A 308 -14.17 -7.40 13.96
CA GLU A 308 -15.03 -8.52 14.29
C GLU A 308 -14.85 -9.68 13.30
N ILE A 309 -14.64 -10.87 13.85
CA ILE A 309 -14.45 -12.13 13.13
C ILE A 309 -15.69 -12.98 13.36
N GLN A 310 -16.32 -13.39 12.27
CA GLN A 310 -17.50 -14.23 12.26
C GLN A 310 -17.13 -15.61 11.73
N ALA A 311 -17.59 -16.64 12.43
CA ALA A 311 -17.43 -18.03 12.06
C ALA A 311 -18.80 -18.71 12.00
N LEU A 312 -18.96 -19.58 11.00
CA LEU A 312 -20.10 -20.48 10.88
C LEU A 312 -19.57 -21.87 10.56
N THR A 313 -19.99 -22.87 11.34
CA THR A 313 -19.69 -24.28 11.06
C THR A 313 -20.96 -25.01 10.72
N VAL A 314 -20.94 -25.79 9.63
CA VAL A 314 -22.07 -26.62 9.21
C VAL A 314 -21.59 -28.03 8.90
N PRO A 315 -22.40 -29.08 9.14
CA PRO A 315 -22.04 -30.44 8.77
C PRO A 315 -21.68 -30.53 7.28
N ALA A 316 -20.50 -31.09 6.99
CA ALA A 316 -20.01 -31.23 5.63
C ALA A 316 -20.93 -32.16 4.84
N LYS A 317 -21.33 -31.73 3.63
CA LYS A 317 -22.18 -32.53 2.74
C LYS A 317 -21.39 -33.51 1.86
N GLY A 318 -20.07 -33.35 1.79
CA GLY A 318 -19.18 -34.17 0.97
C GLY A 318 -18.24 -35.05 1.80
N ALA A 319 -17.40 -35.83 1.12
CA ALA A 319 -16.40 -36.69 1.75
C ALA A 319 -15.26 -35.92 2.44
N MET A 320 -15.10 -34.62 2.14
CA MET A 320 -14.08 -33.76 2.73
C MET A 320 -14.71 -32.45 3.19
N SER A 321 -14.31 -31.99 4.38
CA SER A 321 -14.62 -30.66 4.88
C SER A 321 -13.95 -29.57 4.04
N ARG A 322 -14.61 -28.42 3.94
CA ARG A 322 -14.13 -27.26 3.20
C ARG A 322 -14.04 -26.03 4.10
N ILE A 323 -13.12 -25.13 3.73
CA ILE A 323 -12.98 -23.83 4.37
C ILE A 323 -13.27 -22.74 3.35
N PHE A 324 -14.19 -21.86 3.70
CA PHE A 324 -14.58 -20.70 2.89
C PHE A 324 -14.17 -19.43 3.64
N SER A 325 -13.18 -18.73 3.11
CA SER A 325 -12.67 -17.49 3.67
C SER A 325 -11.94 -16.69 2.61
N ASP A 326 -12.36 -15.44 2.41
CA ASP A 326 -11.71 -14.51 1.47
C ASP A 326 -10.72 -13.56 2.18
N ARG A 327 -10.85 -13.43 3.50
CA ARG A 327 -10.20 -12.35 4.29
C ARG A 327 -9.16 -12.85 5.27
N VAL A 328 -9.24 -14.12 5.66
CA VAL A 328 -8.21 -14.82 6.43
C VAL A 328 -7.75 -16.03 5.61
N GLU A 329 -6.46 -16.30 5.60
CA GLU A 329 -5.89 -17.42 4.84
C GLU A 329 -6.48 -18.77 5.29
N SER A 330 -7.01 -19.56 4.36
CA SER A 330 -7.61 -20.88 4.65
C SER A 330 -6.64 -21.84 5.33
N GLY A 331 -5.35 -21.81 4.99
CA GLY A 331 -4.33 -22.64 5.62
C GLY A 331 -4.18 -22.37 7.13
N ARG A 332 -4.31 -21.10 7.54
CA ARG A 332 -4.32 -20.70 8.95
C ARG A 332 -5.54 -21.25 9.68
N ILE A 333 -6.72 -21.16 9.06
CA ILE A 333 -7.96 -21.69 9.63
C ILE A 333 -7.88 -23.21 9.80
N SER A 334 -7.37 -23.94 8.78
CA SER A 334 -7.14 -25.39 8.87
C SER A 334 -6.23 -25.76 10.04
N ARG A 335 -5.14 -25.01 10.23
CA ARG A 335 -4.20 -25.24 11.32
C ARG A 335 -4.85 -25.04 12.68
N LEU A 336 -5.61 -23.96 12.86
CA LEU A 336 -6.33 -23.69 14.11
C LEU A 336 -7.37 -24.78 14.42
N ALA A 337 -8.15 -25.20 13.41
CA ALA A 337 -9.10 -26.30 13.56
C ALA A 337 -8.41 -27.60 14.01
N ALA A 338 -7.25 -27.94 13.43
CA ALA A 338 -6.47 -29.12 13.83
C ALA A 338 -5.91 -29.03 15.27
N ILE A 339 -5.42 -27.85 15.68
CA ILE A 339 -4.97 -27.61 17.06
C ILE A 339 -6.12 -27.80 18.04
N MET A 340 -7.31 -27.23 17.73
CA MET A 340 -8.49 -27.39 18.57
C MET A 340 -8.96 -28.85 18.62
N GLU A 341 -8.96 -29.57 17.50
CA GLU A 341 -9.33 -30.99 17.48
C GLU A 341 -8.39 -31.84 18.35
N LYS A 342 -7.09 -31.58 18.29
CA LYS A 342 -6.08 -32.30 19.09
C LYS A 342 -6.13 -31.97 20.58
N HIS A 343 -6.22 -30.70 20.94
CA HIS A 343 -5.99 -30.24 22.32
C HIS A 343 -7.28 -29.93 23.10
N VAL A 344 -8.36 -29.59 22.40
CA VAL A 344 -9.68 -29.33 23.01
C VAL A 344 -10.59 -30.56 22.88
N GLY A 345 -10.41 -31.38 21.84
CA GLY A 345 -11.19 -32.59 21.60
C GLY A 345 -12.49 -32.35 20.82
N ILE A 346 -12.60 -31.22 20.12
CA ILE A 346 -13.75 -30.90 19.25
C ILE A 346 -13.44 -31.32 17.82
N ARG A 347 -14.33 -32.14 17.24
CA ARG A 347 -14.20 -32.60 15.86
C ARG A 347 -14.64 -31.52 14.86
N PHE A 348 -13.72 -31.15 13.96
CA PHE A 348 -13.95 -30.27 12.81
C PHE A 348 -13.79 -30.98 11.46
N SER A 349 -13.22 -32.19 11.46
CA SER A 349 -13.06 -33.02 10.25
C SER A 349 -14.38 -33.32 9.50
N ASP A 350 -15.54 -33.19 10.16
CA ASP A 350 -16.87 -33.38 9.58
C ASP A 350 -17.64 -32.07 9.36
N GLN A 351 -16.98 -30.90 9.48
CA GLN A 351 -17.62 -29.58 9.34
C GLN A 351 -17.03 -28.77 8.20
N ASP A 352 -17.88 -28.15 7.40
CA ASP A 352 -17.48 -27.01 6.58
C ASP A 352 -17.41 -25.75 7.47
N ILE A 353 -16.34 -24.97 7.31
CA ILE A 353 -16.07 -23.76 8.10
C ILE A 353 -16.13 -22.54 7.18
N TYR A 354 -16.96 -21.57 7.53
CA TYR A 354 -17.09 -20.28 6.85
C TYR A 354 -16.58 -19.19 7.78
N ILE A 355 -15.63 -18.38 7.31
CA ILE A 355 -15.09 -17.23 8.05
C ILE A 355 -15.40 -15.96 7.28
N ASN A 356 -15.97 -14.99 7.97
CA ASN A 356 -16.17 -13.63 7.48
C ASN A 356 -15.49 -12.63 8.43
N VAL A 357 -15.04 -11.51 7.87
CA VAL A 357 -14.44 -10.40 8.62
C VAL A 357 -15.30 -9.18 8.39
N ALA A 358 -15.84 -8.62 9.47
CA ALA A 358 -16.71 -7.45 9.40
C ALA A 358 -15.99 -6.25 8.77
N GLY A 359 -16.76 -5.44 8.03
CA GLY A 359 -16.25 -4.33 7.24
C GLY A 359 -15.28 -4.73 6.12
N GLY A 360 -15.01 -6.02 5.92
CA GLY A 360 -14.31 -6.54 4.76
C GLY A 360 -12.79 -6.40 4.78
N MET A 361 -12.16 -6.10 5.91
CA MET A 361 -10.70 -6.05 5.96
C MET A 361 -10.08 -7.41 5.70
N LYS A 362 -9.04 -7.48 4.86
CA LYS A 362 -8.17 -8.66 4.79
C LYS A 362 -7.19 -8.61 5.95
N ILE A 363 -7.11 -9.67 6.75
CA ILE A 363 -6.26 -9.71 7.94
C ILE A 363 -5.14 -10.72 7.74
N ALA A 364 -3.90 -10.24 7.80
CA ALA A 364 -2.70 -11.09 7.76
C ALA A 364 -2.07 -11.28 9.15
N GLU A 365 -2.42 -10.43 10.11
CA GLU A 365 -1.80 -10.39 11.44
C GLU A 365 -2.00 -11.68 12.23
N ILE A 366 -1.00 -12.11 13.01
CA ILE A 366 -1.03 -13.36 13.80
C ILE A 366 -1.79 -13.22 15.12
N GLY A 367 -1.95 -12.00 15.66
CA GLY A 367 -2.63 -11.80 16.94
C GLY A 367 -4.12 -12.12 16.93
N ILE A 368 -4.69 -12.40 15.75
CA ILE A 368 -6.07 -12.83 15.57
C ILE A 368 -6.28 -14.33 15.80
N GLU A 369 -5.23 -15.13 15.96
CA GLU A 369 -5.38 -16.59 16.00
C GLU A 369 -6.25 -17.05 17.18
N LEU A 370 -6.06 -16.48 18.37
CA LEU A 370 -6.92 -16.74 19.53
C LEU A 370 -8.39 -16.33 19.31
N PRO A 371 -8.73 -15.07 18.97
CA PRO A 371 -10.14 -14.70 18.73
C PRO A 371 -10.76 -15.50 17.58
N LEU A 372 -10.01 -15.83 16.54
CA LEU A 372 -10.49 -16.69 15.45
C LEU A 372 -10.81 -18.11 15.94
N ALA A 373 -9.95 -18.71 16.77
CA ALA A 373 -10.22 -20.01 17.36
C ALA A 373 -11.45 -19.98 18.28
N LEU A 374 -11.62 -18.93 19.08
CA LEU A 374 -12.80 -18.78 19.93
C LEU A 374 -14.09 -18.58 19.12
N ALA A 375 -14.04 -17.83 18.02
CA ALA A 375 -15.16 -17.69 17.09
C ALA A 375 -15.55 -19.05 16.50
N ILE A 376 -14.59 -19.83 16.01
CA ILE A 376 -14.85 -21.17 15.46
C ILE A 376 -15.41 -22.12 16.54
N TYR A 377 -14.87 -22.08 17.75
CA TYR A 377 -15.39 -22.85 18.89
C TYR A 377 -16.84 -22.48 19.20
N SER A 378 -17.12 -21.17 19.27
CA SER A 378 -18.47 -20.64 19.54
C SER A 378 -19.46 -21.07 18.45
N ALA A 379 -19.06 -20.99 17.18
CA ALA A 379 -19.88 -21.44 16.05
C ALA A 379 -20.21 -22.94 16.13
N ARG A 380 -19.23 -23.77 16.55
CA ARG A 380 -19.39 -25.22 16.66
C ARG A 380 -20.24 -25.65 17.85
N THR A 381 -20.16 -24.94 18.97
CA THR A 381 -20.87 -25.28 20.21
C THR A 381 -22.22 -24.59 20.34
N GLY A 382 -22.46 -23.53 19.58
CA GLY A 382 -23.66 -22.71 19.71
C GLY A 382 -23.67 -21.82 20.96
N ILE A 383 -22.55 -21.73 21.69
CA ILE A 383 -22.42 -20.91 22.89
C ILE A 383 -21.78 -19.57 22.50
N PRO A 384 -22.46 -18.42 22.67
CA PRO A 384 -21.91 -17.13 22.28
C PRO A 384 -20.77 -16.68 23.19
N LEU A 385 -19.84 -15.91 22.64
CA LEU A 385 -18.86 -15.20 23.45
C LEU A 385 -19.54 -14.02 24.19
N PRO A 386 -19.01 -13.63 25.35
CA PRO A 386 -19.14 -12.29 25.88
C PRO A 386 -19.06 -11.16 24.82
N PRO A 387 -20.08 -10.29 24.69
CA PRO A 387 -20.09 -9.23 23.66
C PRO A 387 -19.04 -8.13 23.89
N ASP A 388 -18.61 -7.95 25.13
CA ASP A 388 -17.65 -6.95 25.60
C ASP A 388 -16.25 -7.54 25.84
N LEU A 389 -15.98 -8.74 25.31
CA LEU A 389 -14.68 -9.40 25.37
C LEU A 389 -13.87 -9.15 24.10
N ILE A 390 -12.61 -8.75 24.31
CA ILE A 390 -11.58 -8.79 23.28
C ILE A 390 -10.60 -9.90 23.59
N ALA A 391 -10.17 -10.62 22.55
CA ALA A 391 -9.12 -11.62 22.68
C ALA A 391 -7.99 -11.33 21.70
N LEU A 392 -6.76 -11.65 22.13
CA LEU A 392 -5.56 -11.52 21.33
C LEU A 392 -4.52 -12.55 21.76
N GLY A 393 -3.83 -13.13 20.79
CA GLY A 393 -2.82 -14.14 21.05
C GLY A 393 -2.48 -14.92 19.80
N GLU A 394 -1.20 -15.26 19.66
CA GLU A 394 -0.71 -16.22 18.66
C GLU A 394 -0.88 -17.63 19.23
N MET A 395 -1.37 -18.58 18.42
CA MET A 395 -1.56 -19.96 18.84
C MET A 395 -0.43 -20.85 18.32
N SER A 396 0.27 -21.52 19.23
CA SER A 396 1.26 -22.53 18.86
C SER A 396 0.59 -23.87 18.48
N LEU A 397 1.34 -24.73 17.78
CA LEU A 397 0.89 -26.10 17.47
C LEU A 397 0.68 -26.98 18.72
N THR A 398 1.29 -26.60 19.85
CA THR A 398 1.12 -27.30 21.15
C THR A 398 -0.13 -26.82 21.92
N GLY A 399 -0.86 -25.83 21.38
CA GLY A 399 -2.07 -25.28 21.99
C GLY A 399 -1.80 -24.14 22.98
N GLU A 400 -0.54 -23.75 23.16
CA GLU A 400 -0.15 -22.59 23.96
C GLU A 400 -0.53 -21.29 23.25
N ILE A 401 -0.81 -20.26 24.03
CA ILE A 401 -1.09 -18.91 23.54
C ILE A 401 0.09 -18.02 23.88
N ARG A 402 0.65 -17.39 22.86
CA ARG A 402 1.82 -16.53 22.99
C ARG A 402 1.44 -15.05 22.99
N PRO A 403 2.19 -14.21 23.73
CA PRO A 403 2.07 -12.75 23.67
C PRO A 403 2.23 -12.21 22.26
N VAL A 404 1.53 -11.12 21.98
CA VAL A 404 1.59 -10.39 20.71
C VAL A 404 2.18 -9.00 20.93
N SER A 405 2.75 -8.42 19.88
CA SER A 405 3.35 -7.09 19.94
C SER A 405 2.32 -5.98 20.19
N HIS A 406 2.80 -4.85 20.70
CA HIS A 406 2.05 -3.61 20.90
C HIS A 406 0.82 -3.75 21.82
N LEU A 407 0.92 -4.60 22.84
CA LEU A 407 -0.16 -4.86 23.80
C LEU A 407 -0.73 -3.56 24.37
N LYS A 408 0.11 -2.66 24.89
CA LYS A 408 -0.31 -1.34 25.39
C LYS A 408 -1.26 -0.58 24.46
N ARG A 409 -0.93 -0.49 23.16
CA ARG A 409 -1.77 0.22 22.17
C ARG A 409 -3.10 -0.48 21.94
N ARG A 410 -3.08 -1.82 21.93
CA ARG A 410 -4.29 -2.64 21.77
C ARG A 410 -5.25 -2.48 22.94
N LEU A 411 -4.71 -2.48 24.17
CA LEU A 411 -5.49 -2.27 25.40
C LEU A 411 -6.15 -0.90 25.42
N LYS A 412 -5.40 0.14 25.05
CA LYS A 412 -5.90 1.51 25.00
C LYS A 412 -7.07 1.64 24.02
N ALA A 413 -6.90 1.19 22.77
CA ALA A 413 -7.94 1.28 21.76
C ALA A 413 -9.20 0.46 22.13
N ALA A 414 -9.01 -0.74 22.68
CA ALA A 414 -10.09 -1.58 23.20
C ALA A 414 -10.89 -0.86 24.31
N GLY A 415 -10.19 -0.24 25.27
CA GLY A 415 -10.81 0.49 26.36
C GLY A 415 -11.53 1.76 25.92
N GLU A 416 -10.97 2.52 24.97
CA GLU A 416 -11.61 3.71 24.38
C GLU A 416 -12.90 3.38 23.64
N MET A 417 -12.98 2.18 23.05
CA MET A 417 -14.18 1.65 22.39
C MET A 417 -15.19 1.00 23.33
N GLY A 418 -14.93 1.00 24.64
CA GLY A 418 -15.89 0.58 25.67
C GLY A 418 -15.92 -0.92 25.95
N PHE A 419 -14.95 -1.70 25.47
CA PHE A 419 -14.81 -3.11 25.86
C PHE A 419 -14.39 -3.20 27.33
N LYS A 420 -14.96 -4.18 28.04
CA LYS A 420 -14.78 -4.34 29.50
C LYS A 420 -14.03 -5.59 29.87
N ARG A 421 -13.98 -6.60 29.01
CA ARG A 421 -13.27 -7.85 29.25
C ARG A 421 -12.16 -8.03 28.23
N ILE A 422 -11.05 -8.61 28.67
CA ILE A 422 -9.95 -8.97 27.80
C ILE A 422 -9.35 -10.31 28.16
N LEU A 423 -9.03 -11.11 27.14
CA LEU A 423 -8.31 -12.37 27.27
C LEU A 423 -6.87 -12.22 26.79
N LEU A 424 -5.91 -12.54 27.68
CA LEU A 424 -4.47 -12.42 27.44
C LEU A 424 -3.72 -13.74 27.68
N PRO A 425 -2.64 -14.01 26.94
CA PRO A 425 -1.82 -15.22 27.08
C PRO A 425 -1.09 -15.36 28.43
N GLY A 426 -0.90 -14.24 29.14
CA GLY A 426 -0.10 -14.19 30.36
C GLY A 426 -0.20 -12.82 31.03
N PRO A 427 0.23 -12.69 32.30
CA PRO A 427 0.34 -11.39 32.94
C PRO A 427 1.37 -10.52 32.21
N SER A 428 1.12 -9.21 32.15
CA SER A 428 2.03 -8.24 31.55
C SER A 428 1.99 -6.94 32.35
N SER A 429 3.14 -6.26 32.48
CA SER A 429 3.18 -4.93 33.07
C SER A 429 2.50 -3.87 32.20
N GLU A 430 2.23 -4.16 30.93
CA GLU A 430 1.51 -3.25 30.03
C GLU A 430 0.00 -3.18 30.31
N THR A 431 -0.54 -3.99 31.25
CA THR A 431 -1.97 -4.01 31.57
C THR A 431 -2.48 -2.77 32.27
N ASP A 432 -1.61 -1.88 32.76
CA ASP A 432 -2.00 -0.63 33.45
C ASP A 432 -2.84 0.31 32.56
N GLU A 433 -2.74 0.16 31.24
CA GLU A 433 -3.49 0.96 30.26
C GLU A 433 -4.91 0.43 30.01
N TRP A 434 -5.24 -0.73 30.57
CA TRP A 434 -6.56 -1.31 30.52
C TRP A 434 -7.47 -0.72 31.59
N LYS A 435 -8.59 -0.14 31.16
CA LYS A 435 -9.58 0.50 32.05
C LYS A 435 -10.81 -0.37 32.35
N GLY A 436 -10.86 -1.58 31.80
CA GLY A 436 -11.96 -2.53 32.00
C GLY A 436 -11.82 -3.36 33.27
N SER A 437 -12.58 -4.45 33.34
CA SER A 437 -12.49 -5.46 34.39
C SER A 437 -11.13 -6.15 34.41
N ALA A 438 -10.81 -6.85 35.50
CA ALA A 438 -9.55 -7.60 35.60
C ALA A 438 -9.32 -8.52 34.37
N PRO A 439 -8.14 -8.47 33.72
CA PRO A 439 -7.83 -9.31 32.56
C PRO A 439 -8.01 -10.80 32.86
N VAL A 440 -8.64 -11.50 31.94
CA VAL A 440 -8.69 -12.97 31.95
C VAL A 440 -7.37 -13.46 31.38
N ILE A 441 -6.56 -14.11 32.21
CA ILE A 441 -5.28 -14.68 31.77
C ILE A 441 -5.48 -16.15 31.42
N ALA A 442 -4.99 -16.62 30.27
CA ALA A 442 -4.99 -18.04 29.93
C ALA A 442 -3.76 -18.39 29.06
N SER A 443 -2.97 -19.38 29.47
CA SER A 443 -1.72 -19.74 28.78
C SER A 443 -1.93 -20.70 27.61
N ASP A 444 -3.11 -21.34 27.53
CA ASP A 444 -3.44 -22.29 26.47
C ASP A 444 -4.92 -22.18 26.03
N ILE A 445 -5.21 -22.79 24.88
CA ILE A 445 -6.54 -22.74 24.27
C ILE A 445 -7.62 -23.42 25.11
N ARG A 446 -7.28 -24.49 25.86
CA ARG A 446 -8.24 -25.22 26.69
C ARG A 446 -8.65 -24.37 27.90
N GLU A 447 -7.67 -23.74 28.54
CA GLU A 447 -7.91 -22.79 29.63
C GLU A 447 -8.71 -21.58 29.14
N SER A 448 -8.37 -21.04 27.97
CA SER A 448 -9.11 -19.93 27.35
C SER A 448 -10.57 -20.26 27.17
N ILE A 449 -10.87 -21.41 26.56
CA ILE A 449 -12.24 -21.87 26.37
C ILE A 449 -12.96 -22.03 27.71
N LYS A 450 -12.30 -22.66 28.69
CA LYS A 450 -12.87 -22.86 30.03
C LYS A 450 -13.21 -21.51 30.67
N LYS A 451 -12.34 -20.52 30.62
CA LYS A 451 -12.55 -19.22 31.27
C LYS A 451 -13.58 -18.35 30.54
N VAL A 452 -13.68 -18.46 29.21
CA VAL A 452 -14.59 -17.64 28.40
C VAL A 452 -16.01 -18.22 28.35
N PHE A 453 -16.15 -19.55 28.24
CA PHE A 453 -17.45 -20.20 28.00
C PHE A 453 -18.04 -20.91 29.22
N SER A 454 -17.32 -21.02 30.34
CA SER A 454 -17.94 -21.52 31.57
C SER A 454 -18.88 -20.46 32.15
N PRO A 455 -20.09 -20.83 32.59
CA PRO A 455 -20.96 -19.88 33.29
C PRO A 455 -20.24 -19.38 34.54
N GLU A 456 -20.18 -18.06 34.71
CA GLU A 456 -19.79 -17.46 35.99
C GLU A 456 -20.70 -18.07 37.06
N LYS A 457 -20.10 -18.70 38.09
CA LYS A 457 -20.85 -19.08 39.28
C LYS A 457 -21.35 -17.77 39.91
N SER A 458 -22.59 -17.41 39.61
CA SER A 458 -23.37 -16.38 40.28
C SER A 458 -23.34 -16.56 41.79
#